data_AF-A0A2K8X6W6-F1
#
_entry.id   AF-A0A2K8X6W6-F1
#
_cell.length_a   1.000
_cell.length_b   1.000
_cell.length_c   1.000
_cell.angle_alpha   90.00
_cell.angle_beta   90.00
_cell.angle_gamma   90.00
#
_symmetry.space_group_name_H-M   'P 1'
#
loop_
_entity.id
_entity.type
_entity.pdbx_description
1 polymer ?
#
loop_
_entity_poly.entity_id
_entity_poly.type
_entity_poly.pdbx_seq_one_letter_code
_entity_poly.pdbx_strand_id
1 'polypeptide(L)'
;MLSIILPVFILGDLKPYESPLFPLIRTGIEGISLYSISFLFLSSFIVKLFSKPSFWKIGLMSVALFPLATFCEMIFDPTSHNLFPFEFIFYAILTVPAIIGAAVSQVMKRFVIKKEVNTGYNKM
;
A
#
# COMPACT_ATOMS: atom_id res chain seq x y z
N MET A 1 -4.74 2.64 0.29
CA MET A 1 -5.32 3.93 -0.18
C MET A 1 -4.92 5.12 0.68
N LEU A 2 -5.20 5.15 2.00
CA LEU A 2 -4.76 6.25 2.87
C LEU A 2 -3.25 6.55 2.79
N SER A 3 -2.42 5.52 2.63
CA SER A 3 -0.97 5.65 2.45
C SER A 3 -0.55 6.54 1.27
N ILE A 4 -1.40 6.70 0.26
CA ILE A 4 -1.15 7.51 -0.94
C ILE A 4 -1.86 8.87 -0.86
N ILE A 5 -3.03 8.92 -0.22
CA ILE A 5 -3.81 10.16 -0.09
C ILE A 5 -3.21 11.08 0.98
N LEU A 6 -2.76 10.54 2.11
CA LEU A 6 -2.28 11.34 3.25
C LEU A 6 -1.08 12.24 2.89
N PRO A 7 -0.07 11.76 2.13
CA PRO A 7 1.05 12.60 1.68
C PRO A 7 0.63 13.84 0.88
N VAL A 8 -0.50 13.82 0.18
CA VAL A 8 -0.99 14.98 -0.59
C VAL A 8 -1.22 16.18 0.32
N PHE A 9 -1.76 15.94 1.52
CA PHE A 9 -2.01 16.99 2.51
C PHE A 9 -0.76 17.43 3.27
N ILE A 10 0.28 16.58 3.29
CA ILE A 10 1.55 16.88 3.96
C ILE A 10 2.47 17.71 3.06
N LEU A 11 2.54 17.35 1.78
CA LEU A 11 3.40 18.01 0.81
C LEU A 11 2.82 19.36 0.37
N GLY A 12 1.50 19.46 0.20
CA GLY A 12 0.78 20.74 0.01
C GLY A 12 1.10 21.50 -1.30
N ASP A 13 2.17 21.14 -1.99
CA ASP A 13 2.69 21.74 -3.23
C ASP A 13 2.44 20.88 -4.47
N LEU A 14 1.78 19.73 -4.31
CA LEU A 14 1.43 18.86 -5.42
C LEU A 14 0.38 19.53 -6.31
N LYS A 15 0.65 19.52 -7.62
CA LYS A 15 -0.31 19.95 -8.64
C LYS A 15 -1.58 19.07 -8.54
N PRO A 16 -2.77 19.65 -8.34
CA PRO A 16 -4.01 18.90 -8.43
C PRO A 16 -4.19 18.34 -9.84
N TYR A 17 -4.51 17.06 -9.92
CA TYR A 17 -4.83 16.41 -11.19
C TYR A 17 -6.33 16.29 -11.37
N GLU A 18 -6.79 16.71 -12.55
CA GLU A 18 -8.16 16.47 -12.99
C GLU A 18 -8.32 14.99 -13.34
N SER A 19 -9.37 14.38 -12.80
CA SER A 19 -9.76 13.01 -13.14
C SER A 19 -11.28 12.89 -13.08
N PRO A 20 -11.91 12.02 -13.87
CA PRO A 20 -13.37 11.96 -13.95
C PRO A 20 -14.06 11.60 -12.63
N LEU A 21 -13.44 10.72 -11.81
CA LEU A 21 -14.07 10.20 -10.59
C LEU A 21 -13.24 10.45 -9.33
N PHE A 22 -11.92 10.22 -9.37
CA PHE A 22 -11.10 10.25 -8.15
C PHE A 22 -9.89 11.21 -8.19
N PRO A 23 -10.11 12.56 -8.26
CA PRO A 23 -9.03 13.53 -8.46
C PRO A 23 -7.94 13.46 -7.39
N LEU A 24 -8.36 13.21 -6.14
CA LEU A 24 -7.45 13.08 -5.00
C LEU A 24 -6.57 11.83 -5.08
N ILE A 25 -7.13 10.72 -5.59
CA ILE A 25 -6.38 9.47 -5.79
C ILE A 25 -5.36 9.66 -6.90
N ARG A 26 -5.77 10.27 -8.02
CA ARG A 26 -4.87 10.58 -9.13
C ARG A 26 -3.73 11.50 -8.69
N THR A 27 -4.05 12.57 -7.97
CA THR A 27 -3.04 13.49 -7.40
C THR A 27 -2.06 12.77 -6.49
N GLY A 28 -2.53 11.84 -5.64
CA GLY A 28 -1.65 11.06 -4.77
C GLY A 28 -0.78 10.04 -5.53
N ILE A 29 -1.30 9.41 -6.58
CA ILE A 29 -0.57 8.45 -7.41
C ILE A 29 0.50 9.16 -8.26
N GLU A 30 0.14 10.27 -8.90
CA GLU A 30 1.10 11.05 -9.70
C GLU A 30 2.12 11.79 -8.82
N GLY A 31 1.72 12.16 -7.61
CA GLY A 31 2.57 12.78 -6.59
C GLY A 31 3.25 11.79 -5.63
N ILE A 32 3.50 10.55 -6.06
CA ILE A 32 4.17 9.56 -5.20
C ILE A 32 5.52 10.09 -4.72
N SER A 33 5.68 10.05 -3.41
CA SER A 33 6.83 10.55 -2.69
C SER A 33 7.38 9.51 -1.73
N LEU A 34 8.52 9.81 -1.10
CA LEU A 34 9.09 8.95 -0.06
C LEU A 34 8.12 8.73 1.11
N TYR A 35 7.29 9.73 1.44
CA TYR A 35 6.22 9.59 2.45
C TYR A 35 5.19 8.52 2.04
N SER A 36 4.80 8.51 0.76
CA SER A 36 3.85 7.53 0.22
C SER A 36 4.38 6.10 0.36
N ILE A 37 5.64 5.90 -0.01
CA ILE A 37 6.34 4.61 0.10
C ILE A 37 6.45 4.19 1.58
N SER A 38 6.82 5.13 2.46
CA SER A 38 6.98 4.87 3.90
C SER A 38 5.64 4.51 4.55
N PHE A 39 4.55 5.20 4.18
CA PHE A 39 3.22 4.88 4.68
C PHE A 39 2.64 3.59 4.09
N LEU A 40 3.00 3.20 2.86
CA LEU A 40 2.63 1.89 2.31
C LEU A 40 3.30 0.75 3.07
N PHE A 41 4.59 0.93 3.36
CA PHE A 41 5.34 0.01 4.21
C PHE A 41 4.71 -0.08 5.60
N LEU A 42 4.52 1.06 6.27
CA LEU A 42 4.05 1.12 7.65
C LEU A 42 2.61 0.60 7.80
N SER A 43 1.72 0.95 6.86
CA SER A 43 0.34 0.48 6.90
C SER A 43 0.27 -1.04 6.77
N SER A 44 1.01 -1.62 5.82
CA SER A 44 1.04 -3.07 5.61
C SER A 44 1.72 -3.80 6.76
N PHE A 45 2.75 -3.20 7.36
CA PHE A 45 3.41 -3.68 8.57
C PHE A 45 2.41 -3.77 9.75
N ILE A 46 1.72 -2.66 10.05
CA ILE A 46 0.74 -2.58 11.14
C ILE A 46 -0.43 -3.54 10.89
N VAL A 47 -1.01 -3.54 9.68
CA VAL A 47 -2.11 -4.45 9.34
C VAL A 47 -1.66 -5.90 9.51
N LYS A 48 -0.43 -6.25 9.08
CA LYS A 48 0.09 -7.61 9.27
C LYS A 48 0.36 -7.95 10.74
N LEU A 49 0.63 -6.97 11.60
CA LEU A 49 0.79 -7.17 13.05
C LEU A 49 -0.52 -7.64 13.72
N PHE A 50 -1.69 -7.31 13.18
CA PHE A 50 -2.96 -7.70 13.78
C PHE A 50 -3.76 -8.71 12.95
N SER A 51 -3.27 -9.07 11.76
CA SER A 51 -3.98 -9.94 10.83
C SER A 51 -3.35 -11.33 10.65
N LYS A 52 -4.22 -12.31 10.38
CA LYS A 52 -3.88 -13.70 10.09
C LYS A 52 -3.42 -13.98 8.64
N PRO A 53 -3.95 -13.32 7.58
CA PRO A 53 -3.57 -13.61 6.19
C PRO A 53 -2.07 -13.56 5.91
N SER A 54 -1.59 -14.27 4.90
CA SER A 54 -0.16 -14.26 4.54
C SER A 54 0.32 -12.86 4.16
N PHE A 55 1.61 -12.58 4.39
CA PHE A 55 2.18 -11.26 4.10
C PHE A 55 2.01 -10.82 2.64
N TRP A 56 2.11 -11.75 1.68
CA TRP A 56 1.83 -11.48 0.26
C TRP A 56 0.41 -10.98 0.01
N LYS A 57 -0.58 -11.61 0.67
CA LYS A 57 -1.99 -11.20 0.53
C LYS A 57 -2.21 -9.79 1.07
N ILE A 58 -1.61 -9.47 2.22
CA ILE A 58 -1.69 -8.10 2.78
C ILE A 58 -1.05 -7.10 1.82
N GLY A 59 0.15 -7.37 1.30
CA GLY A 59 0.81 -6.51 0.34
C GLY A 59 -0.02 -6.25 -0.92
N LEU A 60 -0.59 -7.30 -1.52
CA LEU A 60 -1.47 -7.19 -2.69
C LEU A 60 -2.74 -6.39 -2.39
N MET A 61 -3.40 -6.66 -1.25
CA MET A 61 -4.62 -5.96 -0.84
C MET A 61 -4.37 -4.47 -0.58
N SER A 62 -3.17 -4.08 -0.12
CA SER A 62 -2.81 -2.68 0.16
C SER A 62 -2.85 -1.78 -1.08
N VAL A 63 -2.66 -2.35 -2.26
CA VAL A 63 -2.61 -1.62 -3.55
C VAL A 63 -3.76 -1.96 -4.49
N ALA A 64 -4.54 -3.01 -4.22
CA ALA A 64 -5.61 -3.49 -5.11
C ALA A 64 -6.65 -2.42 -5.49
N LEU A 65 -6.85 -1.41 -4.63
CA LEU A 65 -7.75 -0.31 -4.92
C LEU A 65 -7.28 0.61 -6.06
N PHE A 66 -5.98 0.65 -6.40
CA PHE A 66 -5.49 1.50 -7.50
C PHE A 66 -5.96 1.02 -8.87
N PRO A 67 -5.71 -0.25 -9.28
CA PRO A 67 -6.22 -0.72 -10.57
C PRO A 67 -7.75 -0.71 -10.60
N LEU A 68 -8.44 -0.96 -9.47
CA LEU A 68 -9.90 -0.84 -9.40
C LEU A 68 -10.38 0.59 -9.67
N ALA A 69 -9.72 1.60 -9.10
CA ALA A 69 -10.04 3.00 -9.37
C ALA A 69 -9.82 3.34 -10.86
N THR A 70 -8.69 2.92 -11.43
CA THR A 70 -8.41 3.10 -12.87
C THR A 70 -9.46 2.42 -13.75
N PHE A 71 -9.90 1.20 -13.43
CA PHE A 71 -10.97 0.55 -14.18
C PHE A 71 -12.29 1.33 -14.13
N CYS A 72 -12.67 1.82 -12.94
CA CYS A 72 -13.86 2.66 -12.81
C CYS A 72 -13.77 3.95 -13.65
N GLU A 73 -12.60 4.60 -13.66
CA GLU A 73 -12.37 5.79 -14.48
C GLU A 73 -12.41 5.48 -15.98
N MET A 74 -11.81 4.37 -16.43
CA MET A 74 -11.87 3.93 -17.83
C MET A 74 -13.28 3.57 -18.30
N ILE A 75 -14.14 3.03 -17.40
CA ILE A 75 -15.54 2.74 -17.73
C ILE A 75 -16.33 4.04 -17.92
N PHE A 76 -16.06 5.07 -17.11
CA PHE A 76 -16.75 6.35 -17.17
C PHE A 76 -16.25 7.23 -18.33
N ASP A 77 -14.92 7.28 -18.51
CA ASP A 77 -14.25 7.98 -19.60
C ASP A 77 -13.09 7.11 -20.12
N PRO A 78 -13.27 6.41 -21.26
CA PRO A 78 -12.24 5.56 -21.85
C PRO A 78 -10.95 6.29 -22.25
N THR A 79 -10.98 7.62 -22.36
CA THR A 79 -9.82 8.44 -22.76
C THR A 79 -8.96 8.90 -21.57
N SER A 80 -9.42 8.63 -20.34
CA SER A 80 -8.79 9.08 -19.09
C SER A 80 -7.42 8.44 -18.80
N HIS A 81 -7.23 7.18 -19.20
CA HIS A 81 -6.06 6.34 -18.89
C HIS A 81 -5.47 5.69 -20.15
N ASN A 82 -4.97 6.51 -21.08
CA ASN A 82 -4.39 6.05 -22.34
C ASN A 82 -3.11 5.20 -22.17
N LEU A 83 -2.50 5.23 -20.98
CA LEU A 83 -1.27 4.49 -20.64
C LEU A 83 -1.53 3.40 -19.58
N PHE A 84 -2.77 2.94 -19.44
CA PHE A 84 -3.16 1.96 -18.40
C PHE A 84 -2.25 0.73 -18.27
N PRO A 85 -1.64 0.14 -19.33
CA PRO A 85 -0.75 -1.01 -19.14
C PRO A 85 0.50 -0.63 -18.34
N PHE A 86 1.04 0.58 -18.56
CA PHE A 86 2.19 1.09 -17.82
C PHE A 86 1.79 1.47 -16.39
N GLU A 87 0.64 2.11 -16.20
CA GLU A 87 0.12 2.44 -14.87
C GLU A 87 -0.03 1.20 -13.98
N PHE A 88 -0.50 0.08 -14.55
CA PHE A 88 -0.63 -1.18 -13.81
C PHE A 88 0.71 -1.79 -13.43
N ILE A 89 1.73 -1.63 -14.28
CA ILE A 89 3.11 -2.01 -13.93
C ILE A 89 3.59 -1.15 -12.75
N PHE A 90 3.33 0.15 -12.75
CA PHE A 90 3.67 1.02 -11.62
C PHE A 90 2.93 0.61 -10.34
N TYR A 91 1.65 0.25 -10.41
CA TYR A 91 0.91 -0.27 -9.26
C TYR A 91 1.50 -1.59 -8.73
N ALA A 92 1.94 -2.47 -9.63
CA ALA A 92 2.65 -3.69 -9.25
C ALA A 92 3.97 -3.37 -8.51
N ILE A 93 4.75 -2.38 -8.99
CA ILE A 93 5.97 -1.92 -8.32
C ILE A 93 5.66 -1.36 -6.92
N LEU A 94 4.58 -0.58 -6.77
CA LEU A 94 4.14 -0.05 -5.46
C LEU A 94 3.70 -1.13 -4.47
N THR A 95 3.43 -2.34 -4.95
CA THR A 95 3.17 -3.49 -4.08
C THR A 95 4.43 -3.90 -3.30
N VAL A 96 5.62 -3.67 -3.85
CA VAL A 96 6.89 -4.07 -3.23
C VAL A 96 7.07 -3.51 -1.82
N PRO A 97 7.01 -2.18 -1.58
CA PRO A 97 7.16 -1.65 -0.22
C PRO A 97 6.07 -2.17 0.74
N ALA A 98 4.85 -2.39 0.26
CA ALA A 98 3.76 -2.97 1.06
C ALA A 98 4.06 -4.43 1.46
N ILE A 99 4.54 -5.25 0.53
CA ILE A 99 4.96 -6.63 0.79
C ILE A 99 6.10 -6.66 1.79
N ILE A 100 7.12 -5.80 1.62
CA ILE A 100 8.26 -5.73 2.55
C ILE A 100 7.76 -5.38 3.95
N GLY A 101 6.90 -4.38 4.11
CA GLY A 101 6.31 -4.02 5.41
C GLY A 101 5.59 -5.20 6.07
N ALA A 102 4.74 -5.91 5.33
CA ALA A 102 4.06 -7.09 5.85
C ALA A 102 5.04 -8.24 6.17
N ALA A 103 6.07 -8.47 5.35
CA ALA A 103 7.06 -9.51 5.57
C ALA A 103 7.87 -9.25 6.85
N VAL A 104 8.33 -8.02 7.06
CA VAL A 104 9.04 -7.62 8.28
C VAL A 104 8.17 -7.85 9.52
N SER A 105 6.90 -7.46 9.47
CA SER A 105 5.93 -7.71 10.54
C SER A 105 5.76 -9.21 10.86
N GLN A 106 5.68 -10.04 9.83
CA GLN A 106 5.58 -11.49 9.99
C GLN A 106 6.84 -12.10 10.62
N VAL A 107 8.02 -11.62 10.23
CA VAL A 107 9.29 -12.05 10.80
C VAL A 107 9.40 -11.62 12.27
N MET A 108 9.05 -10.38 12.60
CA MET A 108 9.05 -9.88 13.98
C MET A 108 8.14 -10.69 14.90
N LYS A 109 6.92 -11.02 14.45
CA LYS A 109 6.00 -11.91 15.20
C LYS A 109 6.62 -13.25 15.53
N ARG A 110 7.35 -13.85 14.58
CA ARG A 110 8.02 -15.15 14.82
C ARG A 110 9.07 -15.03 15.90
N PHE A 111 9.85 -13.96 15.93
CA PHE A 111 10.86 -13.75 16.98
C PHE A 111 10.23 -13.50 18.36
N VAL A 112 9.16 -12.70 18.43
CA VAL A 112 8.47 -12.42 19.71
C VAL A 112 7.79 -13.68 20.26
N ILE A 113 7.02 -14.40 19.45
CA ILE A 113 6.32 -15.62 19.88
C ILE A 113 7.33 -16.71 20.27
N LYS A 114 8.40 -16.89 19.49
CA LYS A 114 9.45 -17.88 19.80
C LYS A 114 10.18 -17.54 21.11
N LYS A 115 10.34 -16.25 21.42
CA LYS A 115 10.92 -15.79 22.69
C LYS A 115 10.02 -16.14 23.88
N GLU A 116 8.71 -15.97 23.76
CA GLU A 116 7.77 -16.33 24.84
C GLU A 116 7.76 -17.84 25.12
N VAL A 117 7.71 -18.68 24.07
CA VAL A 117 7.73 -20.15 24.23
C VAL A 117 9.02 -20.63 24.89
N ASN A 118 10.18 -20.13 24.48
CA ASN A 118 11.46 -20.51 25.08
C ASN A 118 11.61 -20.01 26.53
N THR A 119 10.99 -18.88 26.88
CA THR A 119 11.03 -18.35 28.25
C THR A 119 10.11 -19.14 29.19
N GLY A 120 8.99 -19.69 28.67
CA GLY A 120 8.09 -20.56 29.44
C GLY A 120 8.72 -21.91 29.80
N TYR A 121 9.50 -22.50 28.89
CA TYR A 121 10.22 -23.75 29.15
C TYR A 121 11.37 -23.61 30.18
N ASN A 122 12.09 -22.50 30.17
CA ASN A 122 13.19 -22.27 31.12
C ASN A 122 12.72 -21.91 32.55
N LYS A 123 11.41 -21.82 32.79
CA LYS A 123 10.82 -21.55 34.11
C LYS A 123 10.16 -22.78 34.77
N MET A 124 10.15 -23.93 34.11
CA MET A 124 9.75 -25.23 34.69
C MET A 124 10.98 -26.05 35.05
#